data_AF-A0A1Y2NQG8-F1
#
_entry.id   AF-A0A1Y2NQG8-F1
#
_cell.length_a   1.000
_cell.length_b   1.000
_cell.length_c   1.000
_cell.angle_alpha   90.00
_cell.angle_beta   90.00
_cell.angle_gamma   90.00
#
_symmetry.space_group_name_H-M   'P 1'
#
loop_
_entity.id
_entity.type
_entity.pdbx_description
1 polymer ?
#
loop_
_entity_poly.entity_id
_entity_poly.type
_entity_poly.pdbx_seq_one_letter_code
_entity_poly.pdbx_strand_id
1 'polypeptide(L)'
;MAARCTNGERQVRVSSSAGSAHERLTDVVAAVLEVAAEAGGTGAYTDETARVLTAVIGKIGARISADAEVHGFAGGWQEAVAHLGRSHPDPDDARVLPIRPDGDDEP
;
A
#
# COMPACT_ATOMS: atom_id res chain seq x y z
N MET A 1 -6.60 12.67 -26.40
CA MET A 1 -5.26 12.16 -26.01
C MET A 1 -5.09 12.31 -24.51
N ALA A 2 -5.65 11.41 -23.68
CA ALA A 2 -5.47 11.43 -22.23
C ALA A 2 -5.96 10.10 -21.63
N ALA A 3 -5.08 9.10 -21.49
CA ALA A 3 -5.39 7.86 -20.78
C ALA A 3 -4.14 7.08 -20.33
N ARG A 4 -2.97 7.73 -20.17
CA ARG A 4 -1.70 7.01 -19.94
C ARG A 4 -0.88 7.45 -18.72
N CYS A 5 -1.44 8.27 -17.81
CA CYS A 5 -0.68 8.77 -16.65
C CYS A 5 -0.90 8.00 -15.33
N THR A 6 -1.97 7.21 -15.18
CA THR A 6 -2.33 6.65 -13.85
C THR A 6 -1.51 5.42 -13.42
N ASN A 7 -0.98 4.64 -14.37
CA ASN A 7 -0.25 3.40 -14.02
C ASN A 7 1.16 3.67 -13.47
N GLY A 8 1.82 4.74 -13.96
CA GLY A 8 3.16 5.13 -13.50
C GLY A 8 3.15 5.65 -12.06
N GLU A 9 2.18 6.51 -11.72
CA GLU A 9 2.03 7.06 -10.36
C GLU A 9 1.67 5.99 -9.33
N ARG A 10 0.91 4.97 -9.75
CA ARG A 10 0.53 3.82 -8.92
C ARG A 10 1.72 2.92 -8.58
N GLN A 11 2.54 2.58 -9.56
CA GLN A 11 3.77 1.81 -9.37
C GLN A 11 4.76 2.54 -8.46
N VAL A 12 4.86 3.87 -8.57
CA VAL A 12 5.75 4.71 -7.75
C VAL A 12 5.34 4.70 -6.27
N ARG A 13 4.05 4.78 -5.93
CA ARG A 13 3.61 4.80 -4.52
C ARG A 13 3.77 3.45 -3.81
N VAL A 14 3.49 2.34 -4.49
CA VAL A 14 3.70 0.99 -3.93
C VAL A 14 5.19 0.73 -3.74
N SER A 15 6.02 1.10 -4.72
CA SER A 15 7.49 0.99 -4.61
C SER A 15 8.06 1.89 -3.51
N SER A 16 7.47 3.07 -3.30
CA SER A 16 7.86 3.98 -2.21
C SER A 16 7.50 3.45 -0.83
N SER A 17 6.34 2.80 -0.66
CA SER A 17 5.96 2.17 0.63
C SER A 17 6.75 0.88 0.92
N ALA A 18 7.04 0.08 -0.10
CA ALA A 18 7.92 -1.08 0.05
C ALA A 18 9.37 -0.63 0.34
N GLY A 19 9.82 0.45 -0.31
CA GLY A 19 11.09 1.12 -0.02
C GLY A 19 11.17 1.60 1.43
N SER A 20 10.13 2.23 1.96
CA SER A 20 10.12 2.70 3.36
C SER A 20 10.02 1.57 4.40
N ALA A 21 9.39 0.44 4.08
CA ALA A 21 9.44 -0.75 4.92
C ALA A 21 10.84 -1.39 4.94
N HIS A 22 11.48 -1.46 3.77
CA HIS A 22 12.84 -1.98 3.62
C HIS A 22 13.89 -1.09 4.31
N GLU A 23 13.81 0.23 4.17
CA GLU A 23 14.66 1.19 4.87
C GLU A 23 14.53 1.03 6.39
N ARG A 24 13.30 1.01 6.92
CA ARG A 24 13.07 0.80 8.35
C ARG A 24 13.65 -0.51 8.87
N LEU A 25 13.55 -1.61 8.10
CA LEU A 25 14.17 -2.87 8.50
C LEU A 25 15.70 -2.81 8.44
N THR A 26 16.25 -2.11 7.45
CA THR A 26 17.69 -1.91 7.30
C THR A 26 18.28 -1.13 8.48
N ASP A 27 17.60 -0.06 8.91
CA ASP A 27 18.01 0.73 10.08
C ASP A 27 18.00 -0.12 11.37
N VAL A 28 17.00 -0.97 11.54
CA VAL A 28 16.92 -1.89 12.70
C VAL A 28 18.06 -2.91 12.67
N VAL A 29 18.36 -3.48 11.51
CA VAL A 29 19.48 -4.41 11.38
C VAL A 29 20.81 -3.71 11.66
N ALA A 30 21.01 -2.49 11.16
CA ALA A 30 22.19 -1.69 11.45
C ALA A 30 22.36 -1.45 12.96
N ALA A 31 21.31 -0.99 13.64
CA ALA A 31 21.33 -0.78 15.09
C ALA A 31 21.62 -2.07 15.87
N VAL A 32 21.07 -3.21 15.43
CA VAL A 32 21.36 -4.52 16.06
C VAL A 32 22.82 -4.93 15.86
N LEU A 33 23.41 -4.66 14.69
CA LEU A 33 24.82 -4.95 14.43
C LEU A 33 25.76 -4.06 15.24
N GLU A 34 25.41 -2.79 15.47
CA GLU A 34 26.15 -1.91 16.38
C GLU A 34 26.18 -2.48 17.80
N VAL A 35 25.01 -2.90 18.32
CA VAL A 35 24.92 -3.56 19.65
C VAL A 35 25.73 -4.85 19.69
N ALA A 36 25.70 -5.66 18.63
CA ALA A 36 26.49 -6.88 18.53
C ALA A 36 28.00 -6.58 18.56
N ALA A 37 28.43 -5.54 17.85
CA ALA A 37 29.84 -5.12 17.81
C ALA A 37 30.31 -4.61 19.18
N GLU A 38 29.49 -3.82 19.88
CA GLU A 38 29.79 -3.34 21.24
C GLU A 38 29.87 -4.51 22.24
N ALA A 39 28.94 -5.46 22.17
CA ALA A 39 28.98 -6.68 22.97
C ALA A 39 30.23 -7.52 22.66
N GLY A 40 30.66 -7.57 21.39
CA GLY A 40 31.89 -8.25 20.99
C GLY A 40 33.14 -7.59 21.57
N GLY A 41 33.21 -6.26 21.53
CA GLY A 41 34.32 -5.48 22.10
C GLY A 41 34.46 -5.59 23.61
N THR A 42 33.37 -5.89 24.32
CA THR A 42 33.34 -6.08 25.78
C THR A 42 33.41 -7.54 26.23
N GLY A 43 33.44 -8.50 25.28
CA GLY A 43 33.39 -9.93 25.56
C GLY A 43 32.02 -10.44 26.04
N ALA A 44 30.97 -9.62 25.93
CA ALA A 44 29.60 -9.95 26.30
C ALA A 44 28.78 -10.57 25.15
N TYR A 45 29.37 -10.70 23.95
CA TYR A 45 28.72 -11.38 22.84
C TYR A 45 28.75 -12.90 23.06
N THR A 46 27.56 -13.48 23.27
CA THR A 46 27.36 -14.91 23.50
C THR A 46 26.36 -15.47 22.49
N ASP A 47 26.26 -16.81 22.41
CA ASP A 47 25.22 -17.47 21.62
C ASP A 47 23.81 -17.01 22.01
N GLU A 48 23.58 -16.74 23.30
CA GLU A 48 22.30 -16.24 23.78
C GLU A 48 22.05 -14.81 23.30
N THR A 49 23.07 -13.95 23.35
CA THR A 49 23.01 -12.60 22.75
C THR A 49 22.65 -12.68 21.26
N ALA A 50 23.28 -13.58 20.50
CA ALA A 50 23.00 -13.77 19.08
C ALA A 50 21.56 -14.23 18.81
N ARG A 51 21.03 -15.16 19.62
CA ARG A 51 19.63 -15.62 19.53
C ARG A 51 18.65 -14.50 19.84
N VAL A 52 18.90 -13.73 20.90
CA VAL A 52 18.07 -12.59 21.28
C VAL A 52 18.02 -11.54 20.17
N LEU A 53 19.17 -11.16 19.63
CA LEU A 53 19.25 -10.18 18.54
C LEU A 53 18.52 -10.68 17.27
N THR A 54 18.65 -11.97 16.94
CA THR A 54 17.93 -12.58 15.84
C THR A 54 16.41 -12.57 16.07
N ALA A 55 15.96 -12.89 17.29
CA ALA A 55 14.55 -12.84 17.65
C ALA A 55 13.97 -11.41 17.58
N VAL A 56 14.76 -10.40 17.98
CA VAL A 56 14.39 -8.98 17.86
C VAL A 56 14.21 -8.58 16.40
N ILE A 57 15.19 -8.89 15.54
CA ILE A 57 15.10 -8.61 14.10
C ILE A 57 13.86 -9.30 13.51
N GLY A 58 13.65 -10.58 13.80
CA GLY A 58 12.50 -11.33 13.30
C GLY A 58 11.16 -10.74 13.74
N LYS A 59 11.04 -10.34 15.01
CA LYS A 59 9.81 -9.74 15.56
C LYS A 59 9.51 -8.39 14.93
N ILE A 60 10.53 -7.54 14.75
CA ILE A 60 10.35 -6.22 14.15
C ILE A 60 10.05 -6.36 12.65
N GLY A 61 10.75 -7.25 11.94
CA GLY A 61 10.47 -7.55 10.54
C GLY A 61 9.03 -8.00 10.31
N ALA A 62 8.51 -8.90 11.16
CA ALA A 62 7.11 -9.33 11.09
C ALA A 62 6.12 -8.16 11.29
N ARG A 63 6.41 -7.23 12.22
CA ARG A 63 5.57 -6.05 12.43
C ARG A 63 5.61 -5.09 11.24
N ILE A 64 6.79 -4.85 10.68
CA ILE A 64 6.93 -3.99 9.49
C ILE A 64 6.19 -4.58 8.29
N SER A 65 6.23 -5.91 8.10
CA SER A 65 5.46 -6.59 7.05
C SER A 65 3.96 -6.41 7.25
N ALA A 66 3.46 -6.69 8.46
CA ALA A 66 2.04 -6.54 8.79
C ALA A 66 1.56 -5.10 8.58
N ASP A 67 2.35 -4.10 8.99
CA ASP A 67 2.02 -2.69 8.76
C ASP A 67 1.96 -2.38 7.25
N ALA A 68 2.93 -2.86 6.47
CA ALA A 68 2.96 -2.64 5.03
C ALA A 68 1.75 -3.29 4.33
N GLU A 69 1.35 -4.48 4.77
CA GLU A 69 0.16 -5.18 4.27
C GLU A 69 -1.14 -4.40 4.56
N VAL A 70 -1.31 -3.91 5.80
CA VAL A 70 -2.48 -3.12 6.19
C VAL A 70 -2.57 -1.81 5.39
N HIS A 71 -1.44 -1.11 5.23
CA HIS A 71 -1.40 0.13 4.42
C HIS A 71 -1.68 -0.15 2.95
N GLY A 72 -1.14 -1.24 2.40
CA GLY A 72 -1.42 -1.68 1.03
C GLY A 72 -2.90 -2.01 0.83
N PHE A 73 -3.51 -2.73 1.77
CA PHE A 73 -4.95 -3.03 1.75
C PHE A 73 -5.80 -1.77 1.82
N ALA A 74 -5.54 -0.88 2.79
CA ALA A 74 -6.30 0.35 2.97
C ALA A 74 -6.22 1.27 1.74
N GLY A 75 -5.02 1.42 1.16
CA GLY A 75 -4.83 2.18 -0.08
C GLY A 75 -5.56 1.56 -1.26
N GLY A 76 -5.48 0.24 -1.44
CA GLY A 76 -6.19 -0.47 -2.50
C GLY A 76 -7.71 -0.40 -2.37
N TRP A 77 -8.23 -0.46 -1.14
CA TRP A 77 -9.65 -0.31 -0.84
C TRP A 77 -10.16 1.11 -1.14
N GLN A 78 -9.43 2.13 -0.68
CA GLN A 78 -9.76 3.53 -0.99
C GLN A 78 -9.76 3.80 -2.49
N GLU A 79 -8.82 3.21 -3.24
CA GLU A 79 -8.77 3.30 -4.70
C GLU A 79 -9.99 2.62 -5.34
N ALA A 80 -10.35 1.41 -4.90
CA ALA A 80 -11.53 0.71 -5.40
C ALA A 80 -12.83 1.50 -5.15
N VAL A 81 -12.99 2.07 -3.96
CA VAL A 81 -14.12 2.95 -3.63
C VAL A 81 -14.13 4.21 -4.49
N ALA A 82 -12.98 4.84 -4.74
CA ALA A 82 -12.88 6.00 -5.61
C ALA A 82 -13.27 5.68 -7.06
N HIS A 83 -12.95 4.48 -7.56
CA HIS A 83 -13.40 4.02 -8.87
C HIS A 83 -14.92 3.81 -8.93
N LEU A 84 -15.52 3.23 -7.89
CA LEU A 84 -16.98 3.06 -7.82
C LEU A 84 -17.72 4.41 -7.80
N GLY A 85 -17.19 5.41 -7.07
CA GLY A 85 -17.77 6.76 -7.01
C GLY A 85 -17.67 7.53 -8.33
N ARG A 86 -16.65 7.28 -9.15
CA ARG A 86 -16.51 7.87 -10.50
C ARG A 86 -17.35 7.16 -11.56
N SER A 87 -17.85 5.96 -11.27
CA SER A 87 -18.76 5.21 -12.14
C SER A 87 -20.23 5.53 -11.90
N HIS A 88 -20.57 6.43 -10.97
CA HIS A 88 -21.90 6.99 -10.90
C HIS A 88 -22.04 8.01 -12.05
N PRO A 89 -22.84 7.74 -13.10
CA PRO A 89 -23.14 8.76 -14.08
C PRO A 89 -23.80 9.93 -13.36
N ASP A 90 -23.40 11.15 -13.72
CA ASP A 90 -24.10 12.35 -13.30
C ASP A 90 -25.61 12.14 -13.59
N PRO A 91 -26.53 12.35 -12.64
CA PRO A 91 -27.96 12.28 -12.94
C PRO A 91 -28.37 13.19 -14.11
N ASP A 92 -27.55 14.17 -14.48
CA ASP A 92 -27.74 15.04 -15.64
C ASP A 92 -27.40 14.40 -17.01
N ASP A 93 -26.66 13.26 -17.02
CA ASP A 93 -26.37 12.48 -18.24
C ASP A 93 -27.47 11.46 -18.57
N ALA A 94 -28.46 11.28 -17.70
CA ALA A 94 -29.68 10.56 -18.01
C ALA A 94 -30.55 11.41 -18.96
N ARG A 95 -30.20 11.45 -20.25
CA ARG A 95 -31.08 12.03 -21.27
C ARG A 95 -32.41 11.29 -21.25
N VAL A 96 -33.45 11.97 -20.75
CA VAL A 96 -34.84 11.55 -20.91
C VAL A 96 -35.10 11.49 -22.40
N LEU A 97 -35.17 10.27 -22.95
CA LEU A 97 -35.66 10.05 -24.30
C LEU A 97 -37.13 10.49 -24.31
N PRO A 98 -37.51 11.53 -25.08
CA PRO A 98 -38.91 11.86 -25.22
C PRO A 98 -39.59 10.65 -25.86
N ILE A 99 -40.60 10.12 -25.18
CA ILE A 99 -41.52 9.15 -25.77
C ILE A 99 -42.17 9.88 -26.94
N ARG A 100 -41.77 9.50 -28.16
CA ARG A 100 -42.44 9.95 -29.37
C ARG A 100 -43.88 9.41 -29.27
N PRO A 101 -44.92 10.24 -29.31
CA PRO A 101 -46.26 9.72 -29.47
C PRO A 101 -46.29 8.98 -30.81
N ASP A 102 -46.56 7.67 -30.75
CA ASP A 102 -46.91 6.91 -31.94
C ASP A 102 -48.09 7.62 -32.59
N GLY A 103 -47.86 8.08 -33.81
CA GLY A 103 -48.94 8.61 -34.63
C GLY A 103 -49.88 7.47 -35.03
N ASP A 104 -51.15 7.80 -35.13
CA ASP A 104 -52.03 7.50 -36.27
C ASP A 104 -53.44 7.17 -35.77
N ASP A 105 -54.26 8.21 -35.68
CA ASP A 105 -55.72 8.10 -35.81
C ASP A 105 -56.19 9.37 -36.55
N GLU A 106 -56.14 9.34 -37.88
CA GLU A 106 -57.04 10.14 -38.71
C GLU A 106 -58.10 9.22 -39.32
N PRO A 107 -59.37 9.67 -39.40
CA PRO A 107 -60.54 8.85 -39.69
C PRO A 107 -60.71 8.42 -41.16
#